data_AF-A0A7J6THG4-F1
#
_entry.id   AF-A0A7J6THG4-F1
#
_cell.length_a   1.000
_cell.length_b   1.000
_cell.length_c   1.000
_cell.angle_alpha   90.00
_cell.angle_beta   90.00
_cell.angle_gamma   90.00
#
_symmetry.space_group_name_H-M   'P 1'
#
loop_
_entity.id
_entity.type
_entity.pdbx_description
1 polymer ?
#
loop_
_entity_poly.entity_id
_entity_poly.type
_entity_poly.pdbx_seq_one_letter_code
_entity_poly.pdbx_strand_id
1 'polypeptide(L)'
;MSQDYTPVLRIGSRRSDLARLQTLMVADRLREMGYKVECEYQEAPGDTNLKDPLWKMPETGVFTTFLRQKLLDGTVDLVVHSWKDLPLAEEAGTTVAATLPRADPRDLIIIRKDAEEEIRSMNGKLIVLSSSPRRQWNLPAFLEKAVPGVQTVQFRDVRGNIQTRMRKLMDPARHDASLGPRPHALVLAKAAVDRFVQSHQEEFRESRELVQG
;
A
#
# COMPACT_ATOMS: atom_id res chain seq x y z
N MET A 1 39.63 26.67 9.90
CA MET A 1 38.85 25.47 10.24
C MET A 1 37.45 25.68 9.70
N SER A 2 37.21 25.26 8.45
CA SER A 2 35.87 25.22 7.87
C SER A 2 35.12 24.12 8.60
N GLN A 3 34.04 24.45 9.32
CA GLN A 3 33.13 23.42 9.77
C GLN A 3 32.49 22.81 8.53
N ASP A 4 32.74 21.52 8.27
CA ASP A 4 32.03 20.76 7.25
C ASP A 4 30.55 20.69 7.63
N TYR A 5 29.80 21.69 7.17
CA TYR A 5 28.35 21.72 7.33
C TYR A 5 27.77 20.77 6.29
N THR A 6 27.71 19.48 6.59
CA THR A 6 26.91 18.55 5.78
C THR A 6 25.45 18.96 5.98
N PRO A 7 24.78 19.55 4.97
CA PRO A 7 23.40 19.95 5.12
C PRO A 7 22.54 18.71 5.33
N VAL A 8 21.54 18.82 6.21
CA VAL A 8 20.59 17.75 6.50
C VAL A 8 19.63 17.64 5.33
N LEU A 9 19.49 16.44 4.74
CA LEU A 9 18.48 16.14 3.74
C LEU A 9 17.14 15.85 4.40
N ARG A 10 16.12 16.60 4.06
CA ARG A 10 14.75 16.44 4.55
C ARG A 10 13.94 15.61 3.57
N ILE A 11 13.41 14.48 4.01
CA ILE A 11 12.60 13.58 3.18
C ILE A 11 11.14 13.67 3.60
N GLY A 12 10.27 14.12 2.71
CA GLY A 12 8.82 14.12 2.88
C GLY A 12 8.17 12.80 2.49
N SER A 13 7.20 12.34 3.28
CA SER A 13 6.42 11.15 2.95
C SER A 13 5.04 11.13 3.62
N ARG A 14 4.20 10.16 3.21
CA ARG A 14 2.90 9.90 3.82
C ARG A 14 3.06 9.24 5.20
N ARG A 15 2.09 9.50 6.08
CA ARG A 15 2.06 8.95 7.46
C ARG A 15 1.77 7.45 7.55
N SER A 16 1.22 6.82 6.51
CA SER A 16 0.94 5.38 6.55
C SER A 16 2.21 4.55 6.77
N ASP A 17 2.15 3.49 7.57
CA ASP A 17 3.33 2.69 7.92
C ASP A 17 4.13 2.20 6.71
N LEU A 18 3.45 1.79 5.62
CA LEU A 18 4.17 1.34 4.43
C LEU A 18 4.99 2.48 3.80
N ALA A 19 4.43 3.69 3.75
CA ALA A 19 5.14 4.86 3.23
C ALA A 19 6.30 5.26 4.16
N ARG A 20 6.09 5.22 5.48
CA ARG A 20 7.15 5.45 6.48
C ARG A 20 8.28 4.44 6.33
N LEU A 21 7.95 3.16 6.24
CA LEU A 21 8.91 2.07 6.03
C LEU A 21 9.71 2.26 4.73
N GLN A 22 9.05 2.57 3.62
CA GLN A 22 9.73 2.88 2.35
C GLN A 22 10.67 4.08 2.46
N THR A 23 10.25 5.09 3.22
CA THR A 23 11.05 6.30 3.47
C THR A 23 12.30 5.97 4.27
N LEU A 24 12.17 5.14 5.30
CA LEU A 24 13.29 4.70 6.11
C LEU A 24 14.26 3.83 5.30
N MET A 25 13.76 2.97 4.41
CA MET A 25 14.64 2.24 3.47
C MET A 25 15.49 3.19 2.61
N VAL A 26 14.92 4.31 2.13
CA VAL A 26 15.69 5.33 1.38
C VAL A 26 16.63 6.10 2.30
N ALA A 27 16.17 6.50 3.48
CA ALA A 27 16.96 7.23 4.47
C ALA A 27 18.18 6.42 4.92
N ASP A 28 18.04 5.11 5.12
CA ASP A 28 19.12 4.21 5.52
C ASP A 28 20.20 4.14 4.44
N ARG A 29 19.81 4.06 3.15
CA ARG A 29 20.77 4.13 2.03
C ARG A 29 21.51 5.46 1.96
N LEU A 30 20.81 6.58 2.17
CA LEU A 30 21.45 7.89 2.19
C LEU A 30 22.41 8.04 3.38
N ARG A 31 22.05 7.50 4.56
CA ARG A 31 22.93 7.47 5.74
C ARG A 31 24.17 6.60 5.51
N GLU A 32 24.03 5.44 4.87
CA GLU A 32 25.16 4.59 4.45
C GLU A 32 26.14 5.34 3.53
N MET A 33 25.64 6.29 2.73
CA MET A 33 26.45 7.16 1.87
C MET A 33 27.06 8.37 2.60
N GLY A 34 26.79 8.53 3.90
CA GLY A 34 27.32 9.62 4.73
C GLY A 34 26.44 10.87 4.83
N TYR A 35 25.21 10.85 4.30
CA TYR A 35 24.30 11.99 4.43
C TYR A 35 23.62 12.01 5.81
N LYS A 36 23.42 13.22 6.34
CA LYS A 36 22.48 13.46 7.45
C LYS A 36 21.07 13.53 6.88
N VAL A 37 20.13 12.81 7.50
CA VAL A 37 18.76 12.65 6.96
C VAL A 37 17.72 12.81 8.06
N GLU A 38 16.75 13.68 7.83
CA GLU A 38 15.53 13.85 8.61
C GLU A 38 14.30 13.45 7.77
N CYS A 39 13.30 12.86 8.41
CA CYS A 39 12.09 12.41 7.72
C CYS A 39 10.85 13.11 8.29
N GLU A 40 10.05 13.71 7.41
CA GLU A 40 8.79 14.35 7.74
C GLU A 40 7.61 13.53 7.22
N TYR A 41 6.65 13.23 8.09
CA TYR A 41 5.47 12.44 7.75
C TYR A 41 4.20 13.27 7.88
N GLN A 42 3.34 13.21 6.87
CA GLN A 42 2.07 13.93 6.87
C GLN A 42 0.93 13.07 6.32
N GLU A 43 -0.28 13.32 6.80
CA GLU A 43 -1.49 12.68 6.28
C GLU A 43 -1.85 13.28 4.92
N ALA A 44 -2.08 12.42 3.93
CA ALA A 44 -2.60 12.86 2.65
C ALA A 44 -4.12 13.10 2.77
N PRO A 45 -4.72 14.07 2.04
CA PRO A 45 -6.18 14.24 2.00
C PRO A 45 -6.94 12.96 1.61
N GLY A 46 -6.33 12.12 0.76
CA GLY A 46 -6.87 10.81 0.36
C GLY A 46 -6.78 9.71 1.42
N ASP A 47 -6.05 9.94 2.53
CA ASP A 47 -6.04 9.09 3.71
C ASP A 47 -7.21 9.41 4.66
N THR A 48 -7.74 10.62 4.59
CA THR A 48 -8.82 11.11 5.47
C THR A 48 -10.22 10.83 4.91
N ASN A 49 -10.40 10.84 3.58
CA ASN A 49 -11.70 10.56 2.96
C ASN A 49 -11.83 9.10 2.48
N LEU A 50 -12.37 8.25 3.36
CA LEU A 50 -12.63 6.82 3.10
C LEU A 50 -14.02 6.53 2.50
N LYS A 51 -14.88 7.55 2.35
CA LYS A 51 -16.29 7.37 1.96
C LYS A 51 -16.52 7.52 0.46
N ASP A 52 -15.74 8.37 -0.22
CA ASP A 52 -15.92 8.61 -1.65
C ASP A 52 -15.15 7.61 -2.53
N PRO A 53 -15.72 7.17 -3.67
CA PRO A 53 -15.00 6.39 -4.66
C PRO A 53 -13.78 7.16 -5.20
N LEU A 54 -12.63 6.51 -5.40
CA LEU A 54 -11.41 7.14 -5.94
C LEU A 54 -11.63 7.86 -7.27
N TRP A 55 -12.59 7.39 -8.10
CA TRP A 55 -12.93 8.02 -9.38
C TRP A 55 -13.78 9.29 -9.26
N LYS A 56 -14.36 9.56 -8.07
CA LYS A 56 -15.09 10.80 -7.76
C LYS A 56 -14.19 11.87 -7.15
N MET A 57 -12.96 11.53 -6.77
CA MET A 57 -11.98 12.54 -6.34
C MET A 57 -11.46 13.25 -7.59
N PRO A 58 -11.67 14.57 -7.73
CA PRO A 58 -11.52 15.29 -8.99
C PRO A 58 -10.08 15.41 -9.50
N GLU A 59 -9.08 15.03 -8.71
CA GLU A 59 -7.67 15.20 -9.08
C GLU A 59 -6.92 13.86 -9.12
N THR A 60 -6.45 13.50 -10.31
CA THR A 60 -5.31 12.59 -10.46
C THR A 60 -4.13 13.17 -9.69
N GLY A 61 -3.80 12.59 -8.52
CA GLY A 61 -2.68 13.07 -7.69
C GLY A 61 -2.96 13.31 -6.21
N VAL A 62 -4.14 12.95 -5.68
CA VAL A 62 -4.51 13.20 -4.25
C VAL A 62 -3.44 12.77 -3.22
N PHE A 63 -2.60 11.78 -3.55
CA PHE A 63 -1.52 11.31 -2.68
C PHE A 63 -0.15 11.96 -2.95
N THR A 64 0.03 12.64 -4.08
CA THR A 64 1.31 13.17 -4.57
C THR A 64 1.34 14.70 -4.57
N THR A 65 0.23 15.39 -4.87
CA THR A 65 0.17 16.85 -5.06
C THR A 65 0.70 17.63 -3.84
N PHE A 66 0.34 17.21 -2.62
CA PHE A 66 0.78 17.93 -1.42
C PHE A 66 2.29 17.75 -1.14
N LEU A 67 2.84 16.55 -1.40
CA LEU A 67 4.27 16.29 -1.24
C LEU A 67 5.08 16.97 -2.34
N ARG A 68 4.52 17.03 -3.55
CA ARG A 68 5.09 17.82 -4.65
C ARG A 68 5.17 19.30 -4.28
N GLN A 69 4.12 19.88 -3.70
CA GLN A 69 4.15 21.27 -3.26
C GLN A 69 5.28 21.52 -2.23
N LYS A 70 5.48 20.59 -1.28
CA LYS A 70 6.59 20.68 -0.33
C LYS A 70 7.98 20.66 -0.99
N LEU A 71 8.15 19.90 -2.09
CA LEU A 71 9.39 19.91 -2.88
C LEU A 71 9.59 21.27 -3.56
N LEU A 72 8.55 21.78 -4.22
CA LEU A 72 8.61 23.05 -4.96
C LEU A 72 8.88 24.24 -4.04
N ASP A 73 8.30 24.23 -2.84
CA ASP A 73 8.47 25.29 -1.84
C ASP A 73 9.76 25.13 -1.01
N GLY A 74 10.58 24.10 -1.30
CA GLY A 74 11.84 23.84 -0.58
C GLY A 74 11.66 23.45 0.89
N THR A 75 10.45 23.02 1.28
CA THR A 75 10.15 22.53 2.64
C THR A 75 10.81 21.18 2.88
N VAL A 76 10.85 20.33 1.86
CA VAL A 76 11.60 19.06 1.86
C VAL A 76 12.49 19.00 0.62
N ASP A 77 13.56 18.23 0.70
CA ASP A 77 14.55 18.10 -0.38
C ASP A 77 14.27 16.88 -1.26
N LEU A 78 13.61 15.86 -0.69
CA LEU A 78 13.25 14.61 -1.36
C LEU A 78 11.86 14.16 -0.95
N VAL A 79 11.18 13.41 -1.82
CA VAL A 79 9.93 12.71 -1.49
C VAL A 79 10.02 11.26 -1.90
N VAL A 80 9.48 10.37 -1.06
CA VAL A 80 9.44 8.94 -1.33
C VAL A 80 8.01 8.49 -1.63
N HIS A 81 7.84 7.84 -2.78
CA HIS A 81 6.57 7.26 -3.22
C HIS A 81 6.70 5.78 -3.57
N SER A 82 5.57 5.07 -3.50
CA SER A 82 5.42 3.85 -4.29
C SER A 82 5.29 4.24 -5.76
N TRP A 83 6.11 3.64 -6.63
CA TRP A 83 6.16 4.00 -8.06
C TRP A 83 4.80 4.00 -8.77
N LYS A 84 3.94 3.04 -8.43
CA LYS A 84 2.59 2.91 -9.01
C LYS A 84 1.65 4.09 -8.70
N ASP A 85 2.00 4.90 -7.71
CA ASP A 85 1.19 6.03 -7.25
C ASP A 85 1.66 7.36 -7.89
N LEU A 86 2.75 7.34 -8.67
CA LEU A 86 3.20 8.50 -9.46
C LEU A 86 2.30 8.70 -10.69
N PRO A 87 2.03 9.95 -11.09
CA PRO A 87 1.30 10.24 -12.30
C PRO A 87 2.07 9.76 -13.54
N LEU A 88 1.33 9.51 -14.62
CA LEU A 88 1.92 9.12 -15.92
C LEU A 88 2.51 10.33 -16.66
N ALA A 89 1.89 11.51 -16.50
CA ALA A 89 2.38 12.75 -17.07
C ALA A 89 3.57 13.26 -16.26
N GLU A 90 4.56 13.82 -16.94
CA GLU A 90 5.64 14.53 -16.28
C GLU A 90 5.09 15.75 -15.54
N GLU A 91 5.55 15.92 -14.30
CA GLU A 91 5.17 17.06 -13.48
C GLU A 91 6.31 18.08 -13.46
N ALA A 92 6.07 19.24 -14.08
CA ALA A 92 7.04 20.33 -14.15
C ALA A 92 7.59 20.70 -12.77
N GLY A 93 8.88 21.00 -12.70
CA GLY A 93 9.56 21.40 -11.45
C GLY A 93 9.97 20.23 -10.53
N THR A 94 9.62 18.99 -10.88
CA THR A 94 10.06 17.79 -10.16
C THR A 94 10.58 16.75 -11.13
N THR A 95 11.48 15.88 -10.67
CA THR A 95 11.96 14.74 -11.44
C THR A 95 12.12 13.53 -10.53
N VAL A 96 12.06 12.35 -11.12
CA VAL A 96 12.37 11.11 -10.42
C VAL A 96 13.89 10.94 -10.39
N ALA A 97 14.50 11.30 -9.26
CA ALA A 97 15.95 11.28 -9.12
C ALA A 97 16.56 9.87 -8.98
N ALA A 98 15.83 8.92 -8.36
CA ALA A 98 16.36 7.58 -8.08
C ALA A 98 15.25 6.55 -7.84
N THR A 99 15.63 5.27 -7.87
CA THR A 99 14.81 4.15 -7.42
C THR A 99 15.60 3.23 -6.50
N LEU A 100 14.90 2.64 -5.52
CA LEU A 100 15.42 1.47 -4.83
C LEU A 100 15.35 0.24 -5.76
N PRO A 101 16.16 -0.81 -5.50
CA PRO A 101 16.03 -2.08 -6.20
C PRO A 101 14.59 -2.58 -6.22
N ARG A 102 14.16 -3.08 -7.38
CA ARG A 102 12.78 -3.47 -7.60
C ARG A 102 12.42 -4.67 -6.71
N ALA A 103 11.45 -4.47 -5.83
CA ALA A 103 10.82 -5.55 -5.07
C ALA A 103 9.93 -6.43 -5.97
N ASP A 104 9.51 -7.58 -5.45
CA ASP A 104 8.68 -8.54 -6.19
C ASP A 104 7.38 -7.89 -6.72
N PRO A 105 7.17 -7.85 -8.05
CA PRO A 105 6.04 -7.16 -8.65
C PRO A 105 4.73 -7.96 -8.61
N ARG A 106 4.74 -9.21 -8.11
CA ARG A 106 3.57 -10.08 -8.10
C ARG A 106 2.49 -9.59 -7.15
N ASP A 107 1.24 -9.93 -7.49
CA ASP A 107 0.13 -9.86 -6.55
C ASP A 107 0.17 -11.09 -5.62
N LEU A 108 -0.16 -10.90 -4.36
CA LEU A 108 -0.33 -11.95 -3.35
C LEU A 108 -1.80 -12.04 -3.00
N ILE A 109 -2.36 -13.26 -3.04
CA ILE A 109 -3.70 -13.53 -2.51
C ILE A 109 -3.57 -14.16 -1.12
N ILE A 110 -4.33 -13.63 -0.17
CA ILE A 110 -4.45 -14.15 1.18
C ILE A 110 -5.87 -14.68 1.31
N ILE A 111 -6.02 -15.97 1.57
CA ILE A 111 -7.31 -16.65 1.76
C ILE A 111 -7.42 -17.02 3.24
N ARG A 112 -8.57 -16.76 3.86
CA ARG A 112 -8.78 -17.16 5.26
C ARG A 112 -8.78 -18.69 5.36
N LYS A 113 -8.23 -19.21 6.45
CA LYS A 113 -8.14 -20.66 6.70
C LYS A 113 -9.52 -21.32 6.82
N ASP A 114 -10.52 -20.57 7.27
CA ASP A 114 -11.91 -21.03 7.49
C ASP A 114 -12.82 -20.84 6.26
N ALA A 115 -12.29 -20.42 5.10
CA ALA A 115 -13.12 -20.06 3.95
C ALA A 115 -13.62 -21.25 3.12
N GLU A 116 -13.04 -22.45 3.27
CA GLU A 116 -13.33 -23.58 2.37
C GLU A 116 -14.81 -24.02 2.42
N GLU A 117 -15.37 -24.18 3.62
CA GLU A 117 -16.76 -24.59 3.80
C GLU A 117 -17.73 -23.52 3.30
N GLU A 118 -17.43 -22.24 3.54
CA GLU A 118 -18.22 -21.11 3.03
C GLU A 118 -18.22 -21.10 1.49
N ILE A 119 -17.05 -21.24 0.86
CA ILE A 119 -16.93 -21.30 -0.61
C ILE A 119 -17.74 -22.47 -1.18
N ARG A 120 -17.67 -23.66 -0.57
CA ARG A 120 -18.39 -24.85 -1.02
C ARG A 120 -19.91 -24.68 -0.90
N SER A 121 -20.38 -24.17 0.23
CA SER A 121 -21.82 -23.91 0.46
C SER A 121 -22.39 -22.85 -0.50
N MET A 122 -21.53 -21.99 -1.04
CA MET A 122 -21.86 -20.97 -2.04
C MET A 122 -21.60 -21.42 -3.48
N ASN A 123 -21.65 -22.73 -3.77
CA ASN A 123 -21.41 -23.30 -5.10
C ASN A 123 -20.07 -22.85 -5.72
N GLY A 124 -19.01 -22.83 -4.91
CA GLY A 124 -17.66 -22.49 -5.37
C GLY A 124 -17.42 -21.00 -5.57
N LYS A 125 -18.26 -20.12 -5.01
CA LYS A 125 -18.09 -18.67 -5.14
C LYS A 125 -17.02 -18.12 -4.19
N LEU A 126 -15.96 -17.54 -4.74
CA LEU A 126 -14.88 -16.87 -4.00
C LEU A 126 -15.11 -15.35 -3.94
N ILE A 127 -15.29 -14.79 -2.75
CA ILE A 127 -15.42 -13.34 -2.54
C ILE A 127 -14.06 -12.75 -2.17
N VAL A 128 -13.54 -11.85 -3.01
CA VAL A 128 -12.19 -11.29 -2.88
C VAL A 128 -12.24 -9.78 -2.68
N LEU A 129 -11.53 -9.27 -1.67
CA LEU A 129 -11.35 -7.84 -1.45
C LEU A 129 -10.28 -7.27 -2.40
N SER A 130 -10.69 -6.33 -3.27
CA SER A 130 -9.79 -5.50 -4.08
C SER A 130 -10.59 -4.39 -4.76
N SER A 131 -10.06 -3.16 -4.73
CA SER A 131 -10.58 -2.02 -5.50
C SER A 131 -9.71 -1.64 -6.70
N SER A 132 -8.87 -2.55 -7.18
CA SER A 132 -8.06 -2.32 -8.37
C SER A 132 -8.77 -2.88 -9.60
N PRO A 133 -9.16 -2.04 -10.59
CA PRO A 133 -9.75 -2.52 -11.83
C PRO A 133 -8.86 -3.53 -12.56
N ARG A 134 -7.53 -3.29 -12.55
CA ARG A 134 -6.53 -4.23 -13.09
C ARG A 134 -6.67 -5.63 -12.47
N ARG A 135 -6.84 -5.73 -11.15
CA ARG A 135 -6.95 -7.03 -10.47
C ARG A 135 -8.31 -7.67 -10.69
N GLN A 136 -9.37 -6.86 -10.65
CA GLN A 136 -10.74 -7.31 -10.89
C GLN A 136 -10.90 -7.92 -12.28
N TRP A 137 -10.21 -7.35 -13.27
CA TRP A 137 -10.22 -7.85 -14.64
C TRP A 137 -9.33 -9.09 -14.85
N ASN A 138 -8.09 -9.07 -14.35
CA ASN A 138 -7.09 -10.08 -14.75
C ASN A 138 -7.04 -11.33 -13.86
N LEU A 139 -7.52 -11.28 -12.62
CA LEU A 139 -7.40 -12.40 -11.68
C LEU A 139 -8.50 -13.46 -11.73
N PRO A 140 -9.78 -13.20 -12.09
CA PRO A 140 -10.84 -14.21 -11.99
C PRO A 140 -10.49 -15.55 -12.63
N ALA A 141 -10.15 -15.55 -13.92
CA ALA A 141 -9.85 -16.78 -14.67
C ALA A 141 -8.64 -17.55 -14.11
N PHE A 142 -7.63 -16.83 -13.61
CA PHE A 142 -6.50 -17.48 -12.96
C PHE A 142 -6.92 -18.14 -11.63
N LEU A 143 -7.70 -17.44 -10.82
CA LEU A 143 -8.13 -17.92 -9.50
C LEU A 143 -9.10 -19.09 -9.59
N GLU A 144 -10.04 -19.09 -10.55
CA GLU A 144 -10.93 -20.22 -10.84
C GLU A 144 -10.16 -21.49 -11.21
N LYS A 145 -8.99 -21.34 -11.85
CA LYS A 145 -8.11 -22.47 -12.19
C LYS A 145 -7.18 -22.86 -11.05
N ALA A 146 -6.63 -21.88 -10.33
CA ALA A 146 -5.55 -22.09 -9.37
C ALA A 146 -6.04 -22.43 -7.95
N VAL A 147 -7.27 -22.06 -7.59
CA VAL A 147 -7.84 -22.29 -6.27
C VAL A 147 -8.85 -23.45 -6.35
N PRO A 148 -8.56 -24.61 -5.75
CA PRO A 148 -9.47 -25.76 -5.79
C PRO A 148 -10.87 -25.44 -5.26
N GLY A 149 -11.89 -25.96 -5.93
CA GLY A 149 -13.29 -25.77 -5.53
C GLY A 149 -13.90 -24.41 -5.88
N VAL A 150 -13.12 -23.46 -6.41
CA VAL A 150 -13.63 -22.17 -6.89
C VAL A 150 -14.17 -22.32 -8.31
N GLN A 151 -15.40 -21.86 -8.52
CA GLN A 151 -16.06 -21.84 -9.83
C GLN A 151 -16.30 -20.41 -10.34
N THR A 152 -16.46 -19.45 -9.42
CA THR A 152 -16.68 -18.04 -9.77
C THR A 152 -15.94 -17.14 -8.79
N VAL A 153 -15.35 -16.05 -9.29
CA VAL A 153 -14.76 -15.01 -8.44
C VAL A 153 -15.62 -13.74 -8.45
N GLN A 154 -16.00 -13.27 -7.27
CA GLN A 154 -16.60 -11.96 -7.07
C GLN A 154 -15.64 -11.04 -6.35
N PHE A 155 -15.36 -9.87 -6.93
CA PHE A 155 -14.62 -8.83 -6.25
C PHE A 155 -15.55 -7.89 -5.47
N ARG A 156 -15.12 -7.52 -4.26
CA ARG A 156 -15.72 -6.46 -3.46
C ARG A 156 -14.69 -5.38 -3.18
N ASP A 157 -15.15 -4.13 -3.29
CA ASP A 157 -14.29 -2.98 -3.04
C ASP A 157 -13.80 -2.93 -1.59
N VAL A 158 -12.55 -2.49 -1.43
CA VAL A 158 -11.92 -2.28 -0.12
C VAL A 158 -11.05 -1.02 -0.13
N ARG A 159 -11.24 -0.19 0.89
CA ARG A 159 -10.47 1.02 1.17
C ARG A 159 -9.73 0.91 2.50
N GLY A 160 -8.72 1.77 2.64
CA GLY A 160 -7.80 1.83 3.79
C GLY A 160 -6.40 1.32 3.45
N ASN A 161 -5.48 1.51 4.40
CA ASN A 161 -4.13 0.94 4.37
C ASN A 161 -4.17 -0.59 4.52
N ILE A 162 -3.00 -1.24 4.42
CA ILE A 162 -2.88 -2.71 4.45
C ILE A 162 -3.48 -3.28 5.73
N GLN A 163 -3.20 -2.65 6.86
CA GLN A 163 -3.66 -3.06 8.17
C GLN A 163 -5.18 -3.06 8.26
N THR A 164 -5.81 -1.99 7.77
CA THR A 164 -7.27 -1.88 7.72
C THR A 164 -7.89 -2.95 6.83
N ARG A 165 -7.25 -3.25 5.68
CA ARG A 165 -7.71 -4.29 4.76
C ARG A 165 -7.56 -5.69 5.35
N MET A 166 -6.44 -5.98 6.00
CA MET A 166 -6.22 -7.24 6.70
C MET A 166 -7.24 -7.45 7.81
N ARG A 167 -7.49 -6.43 8.65
CA ARG A 167 -8.53 -6.51 9.69
C ARG A 167 -9.93 -6.73 9.10
N LYS A 168 -10.29 -6.08 7.99
CA LYS A 168 -11.57 -6.34 7.29
C LYS A 168 -11.72 -7.77 6.78
N LEU A 169 -10.61 -8.46 6.48
CA LEU A 169 -10.62 -9.86 6.10
C LEU A 169 -10.75 -10.77 7.34
N MET A 170 -9.91 -10.52 8.35
CA MET A 170 -9.67 -11.45 9.45
C MET A 170 -10.65 -11.31 10.62
N ASP A 171 -11.10 -10.09 10.93
CA ASP A 171 -11.92 -9.79 12.10
C ASP A 171 -13.43 -9.85 11.74
N PRO A 172 -14.17 -10.87 12.20
CA PRO A 172 -15.60 -11.01 11.91
C PRO A 172 -16.42 -9.82 12.41
N ALA A 173 -16.00 -9.18 13.51
CA ALA A 173 -16.72 -8.04 14.10
C ALA A 173 -16.65 -6.77 13.24
N ARG A 174 -15.72 -6.71 12.28
CA ARG A 174 -15.56 -5.59 11.34
C ARG A 174 -16.30 -5.79 10.02
N HIS A 175 -16.94 -6.94 9.85
CA HIS A 175 -17.73 -7.20 8.66
C HIS A 175 -19.10 -6.55 8.77
N ASP A 176 -19.43 -5.74 7.76
CA ASP A 176 -20.77 -5.20 7.60
C ASP A 176 -21.66 -6.25 6.93
N ALA A 177 -22.55 -6.86 7.71
CA ALA A 177 -23.48 -7.89 7.25
C ALA A 177 -24.41 -7.40 6.13
N SER A 178 -24.64 -6.08 5.99
CA SER A 178 -25.43 -5.53 4.89
C SER A 178 -24.74 -5.67 3.52
N LEU A 179 -23.41 -5.90 3.50
CA LEU A 179 -22.64 -6.12 2.28
C LEU A 179 -22.69 -7.58 1.79
N GLY A 180 -23.50 -8.43 2.42
CA GLY A 180 -23.61 -9.86 2.14
C GLY A 180 -22.61 -10.71 2.93
N PRO A 181 -22.23 -11.89 2.44
CA PRO A 181 -21.30 -12.77 3.14
C PRO A 181 -19.94 -12.12 3.39
N ARG A 182 -19.23 -12.60 4.41
CA ARG A 182 -17.87 -12.16 4.70
C ARG A 182 -16.96 -12.42 3.49
N PRO A 183 -15.98 -11.56 3.21
CA PRO A 183 -15.01 -11.83 2.16
C PRO A 183 -14.09 -13.00 2.53
N HIS A 184 -13.84 -13.89 1.58
CA HIS A 184 -13.00 -15.08 1.76
C HIS A 184 -11.50 -14.78 1.58
N ALA A 185 -11.18 -13.77 0.77
CA ALA A 185 -9.79 -13.47 0.42
C ALA A 185 -9.52 -11.97 0.25
N LEU A 186 -8.24 -11.58 0.27
CA LEU A 186 -7.73 -10.24 -0.01
C LEU A 186 -6.55 -10.33 -0.97
N VAL A 187 -6.48 -9.42 -1.94
CA VAL A 187 -5.31 -9.31 -2.83
C VAL A 187 -4.47 -8.09 -2.46
N LEU A 188 -3.19 -8.32 -2.20
CA LEU A 188 -2.18 -7.32 -1.88
C LEU A 188 -1.03 -7.36 -2.90
N ALA A 189 -0.19 -6.33 -2.91
CA ALA A 189 1.07 -6.40 -3.65
C ALA A 189 2.08 -7.17 -2.79
N LYS A 190 2.76 -8.18 -3.34
CA LYS A 190 3.74 -8.98 -2.59
C LYS A 190 4.84 -8.11 -2.00
N ALA A 191 5.37 -7.16 -2.80
CA ALA A 191 6.35 -6.17 -2.33
C ALA A 191 5.93 -5.42 -1.06
N ALA A 192 4.64 -5.18 -0.82
CA ALA A 192 4.20 -4.47 0.37
C ALA A 192 4.22 -5.37 1.62
N VAL A 193 3.83 -6.64 1.46
CA VAL A 193 3.89 -7.64 2.52
C VAL A 193 5.35 -7.95 2.87
N ASP A 194 6.18 -8.20 1.86
CA ASP A 194 7.59 -8.53 2.04
C ASP A 194 8.34 -7.44 2.81
N ARG A 195 8.08 -6.17 2.53
CA ARG A 195 8.69 -5.05 3.28
C ARG A 195 8.37 -5.12 4.77
N PHE A 196 7.12 -5.38 5.15
CA PHE A 196 6.76 -5.51 6.56
C PHE A 196 7.40 -6.74 7.20
N VAL A 197 7.38 -7.89 6.50
CA VAL A 197 7.98 -9.14 6.97
C VAL A 197 9.49 -9.01 7.19
N GLN A 198 10.17 -8.29 6.30
CA GLN A 198 11.63 -8.07 6.34
C GLN A 198 12.03 -6.92 7.26
N SER A 199 11.09 -6.10 7.73
CA SER A 199 11.41 -4.99 8.62
C SER A 199 11.74 -5.51 10.02
N HIS A 200 12.88 -5.07 10.56
CA HIS A 200 13.29 -5.33 11.94
C HIS A 200 12.98 -4.17 12.90
N GLN A 201 12.35 -3.11 12.42
CA GLN A 201 12.07 -1.93 13.23
C GLN A 201 10.83 -2.18 14.11
N GLU A 202 10.96 -1.89 15.41
CA GLU A 202 9.92 -2.22 16.40
C GLU A 202 8.62 -1.43 16.17
N GLU A 203 8.72 -0.22 15.63
CA GLU A 203 7.56 0.60 15.32
C GLU A 203 6.61 0.02 14.26
N PHE A 204 7.07 -0.97 13.48
CA PHE A 204 6.23 -1.68 12.51
C PHE A 204 5.86 -3.10 12.96
N ARG A 205 6.10 -3.45 14.22
CA ARG A 205 5.85 -4.80 14.75
C ARG A 205 4.39 -5.23 14.58
N GLU A 206 3.43 -4.40 14.96
CA GLU A 206 2.00 -4.72 14.82
C GLU A 206 1.65 -4.99 13.34
N SER A 207 2.15 -4.14 12.44
CA SER A 207 1.96 -4.29 10.99
C SER A 207 2.61 -5.56 10.44
N ARG A 208 3.78 -5.95 10.96
CA ARG A 208 4.48 -7.19 10.62
C ARG A 208 3.72 -8.42 11.09
N GLU A 209 3.29 -8.45 12.35
CA GLU A 209 2.52 -9.55 12.93
C GLU A 209 1.19 -9.76 12.18
N LEU A 210 0.51 -8.66 11.84
CA LEU A 210 -0.76 -8.70 11.12
C LEU A 210 -0.66 -9.29 9.70
N VAL A 211 0.49 -9.16 9.02
CA VAL A 211 0.68 -9.73 7.67
C VAL A 211 1.31 -11.14 7.69
N GLN A 212 1.77 -11.60 8.86
CA GLN A 212 2.35 -12.94 9.06
C GLN A 212 1.32 -13.97 9.60
N GLY A 213 0.33 -13.51 10.37
CA GLY A 213 -0.72 -14.35 10.97
C GLY A 213 -1.79 -14.82 9.98
#